data_AF-A0A7S2GH74-F1
#
_entry.id   AF-A0A7S2GH74-F1
#
_cell.length_a   1.000
_cell.length_b   1.000
_cell.length_c   1.000
_cell.angle_alpha   90.00
_cell.angle_beta   90.00
_cell.angle_gamma   90.00
#
_symmetry.space_group_name_H-M   'P 1'
#
loop_
_entity.id
_entity.type
_entity.pdbx_description
1 polymer ?
#
loop_
_entity_poly.entity_id
_entity_poly.type
_entity_poly.pdbx_seq_one_letter_code
_entity_poly.pdbx_strand_id
1 'polypeptide(L)'
;VAQFRGSGRSRYPDLFAKCDVNMAVRTMMQEYMAEVAAGRPYVENCQRLPQAEFFDAPYGATVFVDNRHFPESMNELYDKHNYPVAFRIEHSEVAHVSGCDHVWTGDLDAETKALVRQVYKRDFELLCEHFGYCDSSENTCITHVQGMCPEQLFSWDGAQQFYVRK
;
A
#
# COMPACT_ATOMS: atom_id res chain seq x y z
N VAL A 1 0.11 1.84 5.65
CA VAL A 1 0.64 2.06 4.28
C VAL A 1 -0.50 2.61 3.43
N ALA A 2 -0.32 3.68 2.64
CA ALA A 2 -1.29 4.01 1.60
C ALA A 2 -1.18 2.94 0.50
N GLN A 3 -2.19 2.09 0.34
CA GLN A 3 -2.17 1.00 -0.63
C GLN A 3 -2.79 1.43 -1.95
N PHE A 4 -2.01 1.33 -3.03
CA PHE A 4 -2.51 1.43 -4.40
C PHE A 4 -3.03 0.06 -4.83
N ARG A 5 -4.27 -0.02 -5.30
CA ARG A 5 -4.81 -1.25 -5.88
C ARG A 5 -4.59 -1.25 -7.38
N GLY A 6 -3.98 -2.32 -7.89
CA GLY A 6 -3.68 -2.50 -9.32
C GLY A 6 -2.19 -2.37 -9.63
N SER A 7 -1.77 -2.95 -10.77
CA SER A 7 -0.36 -2.99 -11.17
C SER A 7 0.07 -1.80 -12.02
N GLY A 8 -0.86 -0.93 -12.43
CA GLY A 8 -0.61 0.13 -13.42
C GLY A 8 -0.31 -0.39 -14.84
N ARG A 9 -0.08 -1.70 -15.03
CA ARG A 9 0.40 -2.32 -16.27
C ARG A 9 -0.50 -2.05 -17.48
N SER A 10 -1.82 -2.07 -17.29
CA SER A 10 -2.78 -1.84 -18.38
C SER A 10 -2.90 -0.36 -18.74
N ARG A 11 -2.73 0.54 -17.77
CA ARG A 11 -2.95 1.98 -17.94
C ARG A 11 -1.70 2.75 -18.31
N TYR A 12 -0.55 2.34 -17.80
CA TYR A 12 0.75 2.96 -18.05
C TYR A 12 1.74 1.90 -18.58
N PRO A 13 1.45 1.24 -19.72
CA PRO A 13 2.27 0.13 -20.21
C PRO A 13 3.73 0.54 -20.43
N ASP A 14 3.98 1.76 -20.92
CA ASP A 14 5.33 2.27 -21.17
C ASP A 14 6.13 2.55 -19.88
N LEU A 15 5.45 3.06 -18.84
CA LEU A 15 6.08 3.31 -17.54
C LEU A 15 6.35 1.99 -16.82
N PHE A 16 5.40 1.04 -16.89
CA PHE A 16 5.55 -0.30 -16.34
C PHE A 16 6.71 -1.05 -17.01
N ALA A 17 6.83 -1.01 -18.34
CA ALA A 17 7.91 -1.66 -19.07
C ALA A 17 9.31 -1.14 -18.71
N LYS A 18 9.40 0.10 -18.23
CA LYS A 18 10.66 0.74 -17.78
C LYS A 18 10.86 0.68 -16.26
N CYS A 19 9.89 0.13 -15.53
CA CYS A 19 9.81 0.25 -14.07
C CYS A 19 9.95 1.69 -13.56
N ASP A 20 9.42 2.68 -14.30
CA ASP A 20 9.39 4.08 -13.89
C ASP A 20 8.22 4.32 -12.93
N VAL A 21 8.33 3.75 -11.73
CA VAL A 21 7.31 3.84 -10.68
C VAL A 21 7.16 5.28 -10.18
N ASN A 22 8.23 6.07 -10.18
CA ASN A 22 8.16 7.49 -9.80
C ASN A 22 7.23 8.27 -10.72
N MET A 23 7.43 8.17 -12.04
CA MET A 23 6.54 8.85 -13.00
C MET A 23 5.13 8.28 -12.94
N ALA A 24 4.98 6.96 -12.83
CA ALA A 24 3.67 6.32 -12.76
C ALA A 24 2.85 6.81 -11.57
N VAL A 25 3.44 6.80 -10.36
CA VAL A 25 2.79 7.29 -9.14
C VAL A 25 2.47 8.78 -9.25
N ARG A 26 3.39 9.59 -9.77
CA ARG A 26 3.14 11.01 -10.00
C ARG A 26 1.94 11.25 -10.90
N THR A 27 1.91 10.62 -12.07
CA THR A 27 0.80 10.72 -13.03
C THR A 27 -0.50 10.27 -12.38
N MET A 28 -0.48 9.16 -11.62
CA MET A 28 -1.66 8.68 -10.91
C MET A 28 -2.21 9.70 -9.91
N MET A 29 -1.34 10.37 -9.13
CA MET A 29 -1.76 11.38 -8.15
C MET A 29 -2.34 12.62 -8.83
N GLN A 30 -1.70 13.10 -9.89
CA GLN A 30 -2.17 14.25 -10.65
C GLN A 30 -3.53 13.97 -11.30
N GLU A 31 -3.70 12.81 -11.92
CA GLU A 31 -4.99 12.38 -12.49
C GLU A 31 -6.07 12.27 -11.40
N TYR A 32 -5.75 11.66 -10.26
CA TYR A 32 -6.70 11.54 -9.15
C TYR A 32 -7.15 12.92 -8.66
N MET A 33 -6.22 13.84 -8.43
CA MET A 33 -6.53 15.20 -8.00
C MET A 33 -7.40 15.95 -9.02
N ALA A 34 -7.14 15.76 -10.33
CA ALA A 34 -7.96 16.37 -11.38
C ALA A 34 -9.40 15.83 -11.37
N GLU A 35 -9.58 14.52 -11.17
CA GLU A 35 -10.90 13.89 -11.07
C GLU A 35 -11.66 14.34 -9.81
N VAL A 36 -11.00 14.42 -8.66
CA VAL A 36 -11.58 14.97 -7.41
C VAL A 36 -12.01 16.42 -7.61
N ALA A 37 -11.17 17.26 -8.23
CA ALA A 37 -11.51 18.65 -8.54
C ALA A 37 -12.73 18.75 -9.46
N ALA A 38 -12.98 17.74 -10.29
CA ALA A 38 -14.15 17.63 -11.15
C ALA A 38 -15.36 16.92 -10.50
N GLY A 39 -15.33 16.70 -9.18
CA GLY A 39 -16.41 16.07 -8.43
C GLY A 39 -16.53 14.54 -8.62
N ARG A 40 -15.46 13.87 -9.07
CA ARG A 40 -15.43 12.42 -9.34
C ARG A 40 -14.36 11.71 -8.49
N PRO A 41 -14.58 11.57 -7.16
CA PRO A 41 -13.56 11.00 -6.27
C PRO A 41 -13.35 9.48 -6.47
N TYR A 42 -14.32 8.77 -7.05
CA TYR A 42 -14.31 7.32 -7.23
C TYR A 42 -13.53 6.87 -8.47
N VAL A 43 -12.27 7.31 -8.58
CA VAL A 43 -11.40 7.03 -9.72
C VAL A 43 -11.11 5.53 -9.83
N GLU A 44 -11.24 4.99 -11.04
CA GLU A 44 -11.02 3.56 -11.36
C GLU A 44 -11.85 2.60 -10.49
N ASN A 45 -13.16 2.85 -10.37
CA ASN A 45 -14.05 2.03 -9.54
C ASN A 45 -13.52 1.92 -8.10
N CYS A 46 -13.14 3.07 -7.53
CA CYS A 46 -12.58 3.21 -6.18
C CYS A 46 -11.19 2.60 -5.95
N GLN A 47 -10.48 2.13 -6.99
CA GLN A 47 -9.13 1.56 -6.81
C GLN A 47 -8.11 2.56 -6.28
N ARG A 48 -8.33 3.87 -6.51
CA ARG A 48 -7.47 4.95 -6.02
C ARG A 48 -8.07 5.76 -4.88
N LEU A 49 -9.29 5.43 -4.44
CA LEU A 49 -9.94 6.16 -3.37
C LEU A 49 -9.11 6.01 -2.07
N PRO A 50 -8.74 7.12 -1.39
CA PRO A 50 -8.09 7.07 -0.09
C PRO A 50 -8.86 6.19 0.89
N GLN A 51 -8.16 5.39 1.69
CA GLN A 51 -8.81 4.43 2.60
C GLN A 51 -9.62 5.16 3.66
N ALA A 52 -9.16 6.35 4.06
CA ALA A 52 -9.87 7.20 4.99
C ALA A 52 -11.33 7.46 4.60
N GLU A 53 -11.62 7.56 3.30
CA GLU A 53 -12.98 7.78 2.81
C GLU A 53 -13.93 6.65 3.24
N PHE A 54 -13.45 5.41 3.41
CA PHE A 54 -14.27 4.30 3.91
C PHE A 54 -14.49 4.34 5.43
N PHE A 55 -13.61 5.00 6.19
CA PHE A 55 -13.74 5.17 7.64
C PHE A 55 -14.61 6.38 7.97
N ASP A 56 -14.44 7.45 7.22
CA ASP A 56 -15.20 8.68 7.39
C ASP A 56 -16.65 8.51 6.88
N ALA A 57 -17.51 9.47 7.21
CA ALA A 57 -18.91 9.43 6.77
C ALA A 57 -18.98 9.50 5.23
N PRO A 58 -19.86 8.71 4.57
CA PRO A 58 -20.97 7.97 5.15
C PRO A 58 -20.71 6.48 5.46
N TYR A 59 -19.51 5.95 5.22
CA TYR A 59 -19.29 4.50 5.21
C TYR A 59 -18.97 3.93 6.58
N GLY A 60 -18.23 4.65 7.44
CA GLY A 60 -18.11 4.34 8.86
C GLY A 60 -17.44 3.00 9.16
N ALA A 61 -16.46 2.56 8.37
CA ALA A 61 -15.66 1.39 8.70
C ALA A 61 -15.04 1.54 10.10
N THR A 62 -15.03 0.47 10.89
CA THR A 62 -14.52 0.50 12.28
C THR A 62 -13.41 -0.52 12.52
N VAL A 63 -13.02 -1.25 11.48
CA VAL A 63 -12.04 -2.34 11.58
C VAL A 63 -10.75 -1.88 10.91
N PHE A 64 -9.67 -1.88 11.68
CA PHE A 64 -8.34 -1.48 11.25
C PHE A 64 -7.46 -2.71 11.12
N VAL A 65 -6.83 -2.88 9.96
CA VAL A 65 -5.87 -3.95 9.68
C VAL A 65 -4.53 -3.34 9.32
N ASP A 66 -3.49 -3.74 10.02
CA ASP A 66 -2.15 -3.22 9.78
C ASP A 66 -1.47 -3.96 8.63
N ASN A 67 -1.52 -3.34 7.46
CA ASN A 67 -0.88 -3.88 6.26
C ASN A 67 0.65 -3.99 6.34
N ARG A 68 1.34 -3.35 7.30
CA ARG A 68 2.79 -3.55 7.48
C ARG A 68 3.11 -4.94 8.05
N HIS A 69 2.14 -5.54 8.76
CA HIS A 69 2.22 -6.87 9.37
C HIS A 69 1.25 -7.85 8.70
N PHE A 70 1.02 -7.73 7.38
CA PHE A 70 0.19 -8.68 6.65
C PHE A 70 1.02 -9.92 6.25
N PRO A 71 0.49 -11.16 6.39
CA PRO A 71 -0.90 -11.52 6.69
C PRO A 71 -1.26 -11.62 8.19
N GLU A 72 -0.29 -11.52 9.10
CA GLU A 72 -0.48 -11.77 10.54
C GLU A 72 -1.58 -10.89 11.15
N SER A 73 -1.60 -9.58 10.87
CA SER A 73 -2.61 -8.65 11.37
C SER A 73 -4.04 -8.97 10.91
N MET A 74 -4.18 -9.55 9.71
CA MET A 74 -5.48 -10.02 9.21
C MET A 74 -5.90 -11.33 9.90
N ASN A 75 -4.95 -12.22 10.13
CA ASN A 75 -5.19 -13.47 10.85
C ASN A 75 -5.56 -13.23 12.32
N GLU A 76 -4.95 -12.25 12.98
CA GLU A 76 -5.34 -11.80 14.31
C GLU A 76 -6.80 -11.29 14.35
N LEU A 77 -7.22 -10.56 13.31
CA LEU A 77 -8.61 -10.13 13.17
C LEU A 77 -9.55 -11.34 13.00
N TYR A 78 -9.21 -12.30 12.14
CA TYR A 78 -10.01 -13.52 11.97
C TYR A 78 -10.16 -14.30 13.27
N ASP A 79 -9.06 -14.48 14.01
CA ASP A 79 -9.07 -15.17 15.30
C ASP A 79 -9.94 -14.43 16.33
N LYS A 80 -9.80 -13.10 16.43
CA LYS A 80 -10.60 -12.25 17.33
C LYS A 80 -12.09 -12.34 17.08
N HIS A 81 -12.50 -12.56 15.83
CA HIS A 81 -13.90 -12.69 15.42
C HIS A 81 -14.37 -14.15 15.31
N ASN A 82 -13.57 -15.13 15.77
CA ASN A 82 -13.87 -16.56 15.75
C ASN A 82 -14.15 -17.12 14.34
N TYR A 83 -13.46 -16.61 13.32
CA TYR A 83 -13.49 -17.24 12.00
C TYR A 83 -12.82 -18.62 12.06
N PRO A 84 -13.23 -19.58 11.21
CA PRO A 84 -12.58 -20.88 11.16
C PRO A 84 -11.09 -20.77 10.80
N VAL A 85 -10.25 -21.67 11.34
CA VAL A 85 -8.81 -21.72 11.03
C VAL A 85 -8.52 -21.79 9.53
N ALA A 86 -9.41 -22.42 8.75
CA ALA A 86 -9.32 -22.49 7.29
C ALA A 86 -9.41 -21.12 6.57
N PHE A 87 -9.73 -20.03 7.28
CA PHE A 87 -9.72 -18.67 6.74
C PHE A 87 -8.38 -17.95 6.97
N ARG A 88 -7.48 -18.54 7.77
CA ARG A 88 -6.14 -17.97 7.94
C ARG A 88 -5.42 -17.93 6.61
N ILE A 89 -4.76 -16.81 6.35
CA ILE A 89 -3.98 -16.55 5.15
C ILE A 89 -2.56 -17.01 5.44
N GLU A 90 -2.10 -17.99 4.69
CA GLU A 90 -0.71 -18.44 4.73
C GLU A 90 0.18 -17.47 3.95
N HIS A 91 1.45 -17.32 4.34
CA HIS A 91 2.39 -16.42 3.63
C HIS A 91 2.51 -16.77 2.13
N SER A 92 2.42 -18.07 1.80
CA SER A 92 2.48 -18.56 0.41
C SER A 92 1.24 -18.19 -0.43
N GLU A 93 0.15 -17.77 0.20
CA GLU A 93 -1.09 -17.35 -0.48
C GLU A 93 -1.10 -15.84 -0.77
N VAL A 94 -0.15 -15.08 -0.22
CA VAL A 94 -0.09 -13.65 -0.43
C VAL A 94 0.43 -13.34 -1.82
N ALA A 95 -0.46 -12.88 -2.69
CA ALA A 95 -0.09 -12.35 -3.99
C ALA A 95 0.39 -10.91 -3.89
N HIS A 96 1.55 -10.61 -4.49
CA HIS A 96 2.02 -9.24 -4.71
C HIS A 96 2.11 -8.95 -6.21
N VAL A 97 2.09 -7.66 -6.57
CA VAL A 97 2.36 -7.24 -7.94
C VAL A 97 3.85 -7.50 -8.22
N SER A 98 4.12 -8.27 -9.27
CA SER A 98 5.48 -8.61 -9.71
C SER A 98 5.86 -7.87 -10.99
N GLY A 99 7.18 -7.69 -11.18
CA GLY A 99 7.79 -7.19 -12.41
C GLY A 99 8.67 -5.96 -12.23
N CYS A 100 8.53 -5.26 -11.11
CA CYS A 100 9.32 -4.08 -10.76
C CYS A 100 9.73 -4.13 -9.27
N ASP A 101 10.15 -5.31 -8.82
CA ASP A 101 10.32 -5.64 -7.40
C ASP A 101 11.56 -4.96 -6.78
N HIS A 102 12.41 -4.36 -7.62
CA HIS A 102 13.62 -3.64 -7.21
C HIS A 102 13.37 -2.15 -6.90
N VAL A 103 12.19 -1.62 -7.27
CA VAL A 103 11.79 -0.24 -6.97
C VAL A 103 10.81 -0.19 -5.80
N TRP A 104 10.96 0.81 -4.95
CA TRP A 104 10.18 0.94 -3.71
C TRP A 104 9.90 2.42 -3.38
N THR A 105 9.28 2.67 -2.23
CA THR A 105 8.93 4.02 -1.78
C THR A 105 10.15 4.94 -1.64
N GLY A 106 11.34 4.37 -1.39
CA GLY A 106 12.59 5.12 -1.34
C GLY A 106 12.99 5.77 -2.66
N ASP A 107 12.64 5.18 -3.79
CA ASP A 107 13.04 5.66 -5.14
C ASP A 107 12.15 6.78 -5.67
N LEU A 108 11.04 7.08 -4.99
CA LEU A 108 10.20 8.23 -5.32
C LEU A 108 10.94 9.53 -5.00
N ASP A 109 10.88 10.50 -5.89
CA ASP A 109 11.46 11.81 -5.62
C ASP A 109 10.58 12.66 -4.69
N ALA A 110 11.11 13.81 -4.28
CA ALA A 110 10.46 14.69 -3.32
C ALA A 110 9.10 15.22 -3.80
N GLU A 111 8.98 15.50 -5.11
CA GLU A 111 7.74 15.99 -5.72
C GLU A 111 6.67 14.89 -5.69
N THR A 112 7.00 13.69 -6.15
CA THR A 112 6.08 12.55 -6.15
C THR A 112 5.65 12.18 -4.72
N LYS A 113 6.58 12.18 -3.77
CA LYS A 113 6.27 11.96 -2.34
C LYS A 113 5.35 13.05 -1.77
N ALA A 114 5.51 14.31 -2.20
CA ALA A 114 4.65 15.40 -1.77
C ALA A 114 3.22 15.23 -2.30
N LEU A 115 3.05 14.80 -3.55
CA LEU A 115 1.74 14.49 -4.13
C LEU A 115 1.05 13.35 -3.39
N VAL A 116 1.76 12.26 -3.09
CA VAL A 116 1.21 11.13 -2.31
C VAL A 116 0.75 11.60 -0.92
N ARG A 117 1.56 12.38 -0.20
CA ARG A 117 1.17 12.93 1.10
C ARG A 117 -0.01 13.88 1.02
N GLN A 118 -0.14 14.62 -0.08
CA GLN A 118 -1.28 15.51 -0.28
C GLN A 118 -2.57 14.72 -0.49
N VAL A 119 -2.54 13.69 -1.34
CA VAL A 119 -3.72 12.86 -1.66
C VAL A 119 -4.14 12.00 -0.47
N TYR A 120 -3.20 11.35 0.21
CA TYR A 120 -3.46 10.40 1.29
C TYR A 120 -3.22 10.98 2.69
N LYS A 121 -3.33 12.31 2.85
CA LYS A 121 -3.06 12.98 4.13
C LYS A 121 -3.83 12.33 5.28
N ARG A 122 -5.15 12.12 5.08
CA ARG A 122 -6.02 11.54 6.10
C ARG A 122 -5.68 10.08 6.41
N ASP A 123 -5.29 9.29 5.40
CA ASP A 123 -4.79 7.92 5.62
C ASP A 123 -3.54 7.92 6.51
N PHE A 124 -2.59 8.84 6.31
CA PHE A 124 -1.41 8.95 7.19
C PHE A 124 -1.79 9.31 8.63
N GLU A 125 -2.79 10.18 8.83
CA GLU A 125 -3.32 10.49 10.16
C GLU A 125 -3.93 9.25 10.82
N LEU A 126 -4.74 8.46 10.09
CA LEU A 126 -5.31 7.20 10.59
C LEU A 126 -4.22 6.18 10.95
N LEU A 127 -3.16 6.07 10.14
CA LEU A 127 -2.03 5.19 10.44
C LEU A 127 -1.30 5.60 11.72
N CYS A 128 -1.14 6.90 11.96
CA CYS A 128 -0.56 7.42 13.19
C CYS A 128 -1.46 7.14 14.40
N GLU A 129 -2.76 7.43 14.28
CA GLU A 129 -3.75 7.26 15.35
C GLU A 129 -3.89 5.81 15.81
N HIS A 130 -3.96 4.87 14.87
CA HIS A 130 -4.30 3.47 15.18
C HIS A 130 -3.09 2.54 15.30
N PHE A 131 -1.99 2.85 14.62
CA PHE A 131 -0.81 1.97 14.58
C PHE A 131 0.48 2.67 15.02
N GLY A 132 0.44 3.97 15.36
CA GLY A 132 1.61 4.73 15.79
C GLY A 132 2.58 5.12 14.66
N TYR A 133 2.20 4.93 13.39
CA TYR A 133 3.02 5.28 12.23
C TYR A 133 2.89 6.76 11.86
N CYS A 134 3.53 7.61 12.66
CA CYS A 134 3.37 9.06 12.55
C CYS A 134 4.37 9.76 11.59
N ASP A 135 5.40 9.06 11.12
CA ASP A 135 6.31 9.60 10.11
C ASP A 135 5.75 9.41 8.70
N SER A 136 5.06 10.43 8.19
CA SER A 136 4.56 10.45 6.80
C SER A 136 5.66 10.54 5.73
N SER A 137 6.92 10.71 6.12
CA SER A 137 8.08 10.72 5.22
C SER A 137 8.85 9.40 5.20
N GLU A 138 8.47 8.46 6.06
CA GLU A 138 9.11 7.15 6.17
C GLU A 138 8.99 6.38 4.85
N ASN A 139 10.11 5.87 4.36
CA ASN A 139 10.09 4.88 3.29
C ASN A 139 9.82 3.51 3.91
N THR A 140 8.76 2.85 3.43
CA THR A 140 8.32 1.56 3.95
C THR A 140 8.23 0.54 2.81
N CYS A 141 8.46 -0.72 3.18
CA CYS A 141 8.14 -1.91 2.39
C CYS A 141 7.41 -2.90 3.30
N ILE A 142 6.71 -3.89 2.74
CA ILE A 142 6.00 -4.90 3.54
C ILE A 142 6.94 -6.08 3.77
N THR A 143 7.47 -6.19 4.99
CA THR A 143 8.55 -7.14 5.30
C THR A 143 8.09 -8.60 5.37
N HIS A 144 6.80 -8.85 5.51
CA HIS A 144 6.22 -10.20 5.65
C HIS A 144 5.74 -10.77 4.30
N VAL A 145 5.92 -10.03 3.20
CA VAL A 145 5.54 -10.45 1.85
C VAL A 145 6.77 -10.50 0.97
N GLN A 146 7.16 -11.71 0.56
CA GLN A 146 8.29 -11.93 -0.33
C GLN A 146 8.14 -11.10 -1.61
N GLY A 147 9.22 -10.48 -2.07
CA GLY A 147 9.25 -9.63 -3.27
C GLY A 147 8.77 -8.19 -3.06
N MET A 148 8.29 -7.81 -1.87
CA MET A 148 7.82 -6.43 -1.60
C MET A 148 8.87 -5.49 -1.01
N CYS A 149 10.04 -6.00 -0.62
CA CYS A 149 11.16 -5.20 -0.14
C CYS A 149 12.36 -5.26 -1.10
N PRO A 150 13.05 -4.13 -1.31
CA PRO A 150 14.16 -4.04 -2.24
C PRO A 150 15.34 -4.93 -1.80
N GLU A 151 15.74 -5.89 -2.63
CA GLU A 151 16.81 -6.82 -2.33
C GLU A 151 18.17 -6.14 -2.09
N GLN A 152 18.37 -4.93 -2.59
CA GLN A 152 19.57 -4.14 -2.34
C GLN A 152 19.70 -3.67 -0.88
N LEU A 153 18.59 -3.58 -0.14
CA LEU A 153 18.56 -3.14 1.27
C LEU A 153 18.13 -4.23 2.25
N PHE A 154 17.44 -5.27 1.76
CA PHE A 154 16.86 -6.31 2.59
C PHE A 154 17.20 -7.70 2.05
N SER A 155 17.23 -8.70 2.92
CA SER A 155 17.30 -10.11 2.56
C SER A 155 16.15 -10.88 3.17
N TRP A 156 15.52 -11.76 2.39
CA TRP A 156 14.46 -12.63 2.86
C TRP A 156 15.02 -13.75 3.75
N ASP A 157 14.54 -13.84 4.99
CA ASP A 157 14.78 -14.97 5.88
C ASP A 157 13.70 -16.02 5.63
N GLY A 158 14.03 -17.08 4.89
CA GLY A 158 13.10 -18.16 4.59
C GLY A 158 12.68 -19.00 5.80
N ALA A 159 13.45 -19.01 6.89
CA ALA A 159 13.09 -19.74 8.10
C ALA A 159 12.03 -18.97 8.91
N GLN A 160 12.16 -17.65 8.94
CA GLN A 160 11.27 -16.77 9.71
C GLN A 160 10.15 -16.13 8.86
N GLN A 161 10.18 -16.32 7.54
CA GLN A 161 9.20 -15.77 6.58
C GLN A 161 9.06 -14.23 6.66
N PHE A 162 10.19 -13.52 6.82
CA PHE A 162 10.23 -12.07 6.83
C PHE A 162 11.55 -11.51 6.29
N TYR A 163 11.54 -10.24 5.88
CA TYR A 163 12.73 -9.51 5.48
C TYR A 163 13.52 -8.98 6.68
N VAL A 164 14.82 -9.25 6.68
CA VAL A 164 15.80 -8.57 7.54
C VAL A 164 16.59 -7.54 6.75
N ARG A 165 16.87 -6.39 7.37
CA ARG A 165 17.71 -5.35 6.77
C ARG A 165 19.15 -5.85 6.68
N LYS A 166 19.80 -5.61 5.53
CA LYS A 166 21.22 -5.89 5.30
C LYS A 166 22.13 -4.94 6.07
#